data_AF-A0AA37S103-F1
#
_entry.id   AF-A0AA37S103-F1
#
_cell.length_a   1.000
_cell.length_b   1.000
_cell.length_c   1.000
_cell.angle_alpha   90.00
_cell.angle_beta   90.00
_cell.angle_gamma   90.00
#
_symmetry.space_group_name_H-M   'P 1'
#
loop_
_entity.id
_entity.type
_entity.pdbx_description
1 polymer ?
#
loop_
_entity_poly.entity_id
_entity_poly.type
_entity_poly.pdbx_seq_one_letter_code
_entity_poly.pdbx_strand_id
1 'polypeptide(L)'
;MIDTSNNKAIFRIKKINLQRQLRAALAHNLRLVNPPNVNTELSHYNIQAKGLNTIEACMSRFESALEGIKVRKNAVLAHEAIITGSPDHMNKLTKKQQIAYFTDAAHWLVKLHGGDYKNILCLSIHYDELGAHGHYLMVPKIESKLNSRAIIGGARGRLSELQTEFYEKVAKKYGFTRGVKNSKATHQHYSEFKNLKNDLSEVKNKLEQTKIEYKTALNRLSSAQQSLLFIKKELKLAKTLGVSDLRRKIALLEKNTMFKVTPRI
;
A
#
# COMPACT_ATOMS: atom_id res chain seq x y z
N MET A 1 -11.88 -18.21 10.05
CA MET A 1 -11.01 -18.17 8.86
C MET A 1 -10.72 -16.71 8.52
N ILE A 2 -9.46 -16.30 8.45
CA ILE A 2 -9.08 -14.96 7.95
C ILE A 2 -9.18 -15.03 6.43
N ASP A 3 -10.07 -14.24 5.85
CA ASP A 3 -10.24 -14.17 4.40
C ASP A 3 -9.02 -13.48 3.76
N THR A 4 -8.13 -14.28 3.17
CA THR A 4 -6.90 -13.87 2.47
C THR A 4 -7.14 -13.43 1.02
N SER A 5 -8.40 -13.35 0.58
CA SER A 5 -8.70 -12.92 -0.79
C SER A 5 -8.21 -11.49 -1.05
N ASN A 6 -7.50 -11.27 -2.16
CA ASN A 6 -6.97 -9.96 -2.53
C ASN A 6 -8.00 -9.07 -3.25
N ASN A 7 -9.26 -9.10 -2.83
CA ASN A 7 -10.38 -8.35 -3.44
C ASN A 7 -11.13 -7.51 -2.40
N LYS A 8 -10.42 -6.78 -1.53
CA LYS A 8 -11.05 -6.01 -0.46
C LYS A 8 -11.68 -4.73 -0.99
N ALA A 9 -12.88 -4.41 -0.52
CA ALA A 9 -13.49 -3.11 -0.69
C ALA A 9 -12.82 -2.10 0.24
N ILE A 10 -12.51 -0.91 -0.26
CA ILE A 10 -11.84 0.14 0.51
C ILE A 10 -12.73 1.38 0.50
N PHE A 11 -13.24 1.74 1.68
CA PHE A 11 -13.94 2.99 1.94
C PHE A 11 -13.25 3.72 3.07
N ARG A 12 -12.96 5.00 2.88
CA ARG A 12 -12.45 5.88 3.93
C ARG A 12 -13.19 7.19 3.88
N ILE A 13 -13.46 7.79 5.04
CA ILE A 13 -14.07 9.10 5.15
C ILE A 13 -13.26 9.98 6.12
N LYS A 14 -13.01 11.22 5.72
CA LYS A 14 -12.25 12.22 6.47
C LYS A 14 -13.11 13.46 6.69
N LYS A 15 -12.97 14.10 7.85
CA LYS A 15 -13.60 15.37 8.18
C LYS A 15 -12.78 16.54 7.63
N ILE A 16 -13.46 17.51 7.03
CA ILE A 16 -12.92 18.79 6.61
C ILE A 16 -13.59 19.87 7.45
N ASN A 17 -12.79 20.62 8.22
CA ASN A 17 -13.31 21.61 9.17
C ASN A 17 -13.04 23.05 8.72
N LEU A 18 -12.19 23.25 7.71
CA LEU A 18 -11.79 24.56 7.22
C LEU A 18 -12.00 24.67 5.72
N GLN A 19 -12.47 25.82 5.23
CA GLN A 19 -12.64 26.06 3.80
C GLN A 19 -11.32 25.93 3.01
N ARG A 20 -10.18 26.31 3.61
CA ARG A 20 -8.85 26.10 3.00
C ARG A 20 -8.56 24.61 2.75
N GLN A 21 -8.96 23.74 3.68
CA GLN A 21 -8.80 22.29 3.52
C GLN A 21 -9.74 21.76 2.42
N LEU A 22 -10.97 22.29 2.32
CA LEU A 22 -11.89 21.96 1.23
C LEU A 22 -11.32 22.35 -0.13
N ARG A 23 -10.81 23.58 -0.28
CA ARG A 23 -10.18 24.06 -1.52
C ARG A 23 -8.95 23.22 -1.90
N ALA A 24 -8.12 22.84 -0.93
CA ALA A 24 -6.99 21.96 -1.17
C ALA A 24 -7.43 20.56 -1.66
N ALA A 25 -8.46 19.98 -1.04
CA ALA A 25 -9.04 18.72 -1.50
C ALA A 25 -9.61 18.84 -2.92
N LEU A 26 -10.34 19.93 -3.22
CA LEU A 26 -10.83 20.20 -4.58
C LEU A 26 -9.69 20.34 -5.60
N ALA A 27 -8.63 21.08 -5.27
CA ALA A 27 -7.48 21.26 -6.16
C ALA A 27 -6.82 19.92 -6.51
N HIS A 28 -6.70 19.01 -5.54
CA HIS A 28 -6.21 17.66 -5.77
C HIS A 28 -7.19 16.81 -6.60
N ASN A 29 -8.47 16.82 -6.24
CA ASN A 29 -9.51 15.97 -6.85
C ASN A 29 -9.83 16.38 -8.29
N LEU A 30 -9.66 17.66 -8.61
CA LEU A 30 -9.82 18.24 -9.94
C LEU A 30 -8.53 18.26 -10.77
N ARG A 31 -7.42 17.70 -10.26
CA ARG A 31 -6.11 17.67 -10.94
C ARG A 31 -5.52 19.05 -11.28
N LEU A 32 -5.75 20.03 -10.41
CA LEU A 32 -5.07 21.34 -10.45
C LEU A 32 -3.69 21.28 -9.78
N VAL A 33 -3.50 20.33 -8.87
CA VAL A 33 -2.21 20.01 -8.26
C VAL A 33 -2.00 18.50 -8.36
N ASN A 34 -0.95 18.09 -9.09
CA ASN A 34 -0.64 16.69 -9.32
C ASN A 34 0.39 16.20 -8.29
N PRO A 35 0.07 15.16 -7.49
CA PRO A 35 1.07 14.52 -6.66
C PRO A 35 2.05 13.69 -7.52
N PRO A 36 3.25 13.34 -6.99
CA PRO A 36 4.31 12.71 -7.78
C PRO A 36 3.98 11.32 -8.36
N ASN A 37 2.90 10.69 -7.92
CA ASN A 37 2.47 9.36 -8.35
C ASN A 37 1.42 9.37 -9.48
N VAL A 38 0.99 10.55 -9.93
CA VAL A 38 0.06 10.69 -11.04
C VAL A 38 0.80 10.51 -12.36
N ASN A 39 0.27 9.63 -13.21
CA ASN A 39 0.66 9.57 -14.62
C ASN A 39 -0.22 10.54 -15.42
N THR A 40 0.32 11.71 -15.74
CA THR A 40 -0.40 12.78 -16.45
C THR A 40 -0.90 12.37 -17.83
N GLU A 41 -0.25 11.40 -18.48
CA GLU A 41 -0.71 10.87 -19.76
C GLU A 41 -2.06 10.17 -19.65
N LEU A 42 -2.42 9.65 -18.47
CA LEU A 42 -3.68 8.94 -18.23
C LEU A 42 -4.78 9.86 -17.66
N SER A 43 -4.47 11.10 -17.28
CA SER A 43 -5.44 11.99 -16.62
C SER A 43 -6.67 12.31 -17.49
N HIS A 44 -6.57 12.17 -18.82
CA HIS A 44 -7.72 12.29 -19.73
C HIS A 44 -8.77 11.17 -19.57
N TYR A 45 -8.42 10.05 -18.92
CA TYR A 45 -9.37 8.98 -18.57
C TYR A 45 -10.12 9.25 -17.25
N ASN A 46 -9.74 10.28 -16.50
CA ASN A 46 -10.42 10.68 -15.28
C ASN A 46 -11.84 11.17 -15.59
N ILE A 47 -12.75 10.95 -14.66
CA ILE A 47 -14.16 11.34 -14.81
C ILE A 47 -14.48 12.33 -13.72
N GLN A 48 -15.00 13.50 -14.11
CA GLN A 48 -15.50 14.51 -13.19
C GLN A 48 -17.01 14.66 -13.40
N ALA A 49 -17.75 14.91 -12.31
CA ALA A 49 -19.17 15.22 -12.43
C ALA A 49 -19.39 16.52 -13.21
N LYS A 50 -20.35 16.48 -14.15
CA LYS A 50 -20.70 17.64 -14.98
C LYS A 50 -21.10 18.83 -14.10
N GLY A 51 -20.51 19.99 -14.36
CA GLY A 51 -20.76 21.22 -13.61
C GLY A 51 -20.11 21.29 -12.22
N LEU A 52 -19.33 20.28 -11.83
CA LEU A 52 -18.53 20.24 -10.59
C LEU A 52 -17.06 19.96 -10.90
N ASN A 53 -16.56 20.59 -11.96
CA ASN A 53 -15.22 20.40 -12.52
C ASN A 53 -14.29 21.61 -12.30
N THR A 54 -14.75 22.66 -11.63
CA THR A 54 -13.93 23.80 -11.20
C THR A 54 -14.07 24.02 -9.69
N ILE A 55 -13.06 24.64 -9.07
CA ILE A 55 -13.13 25.00 -7.64
C ILE A 55 -14.30 25.95 -7.41
N GLU A 56 -14.51 26.91 -8.31
CA GLU A 56 -15.53 27.94 -8.22
C GLU A 56 -16.93 27.32 -8.22
N ALA A 57 -17.21 26.37 -9.13
CA ALA A 57 -18.49 25.69 -9.19
C ALA A 57 -18.74 24.84 -7.94
N CYS A 58 -17.72 24.11 -7.47
CA CYS A 58 -17.82 23.31 -6.25
C CYS A 58 -18.04 24.18 -5.00
N MET A 59 -17.33 25.30 -4.90
CA MET A 59 -17.46 26.26 -3.79
C MET A 59 -18.79 27.00 -3.85
N SER A 60 -19.27 27.39 -5.03
CA SER A 60 -20.61 27.97 -5.19
C SER A 60 -21.69 27.02 -4.68
N ARG A 61 -21.60 25.74 -5.04
CA ARG A 61 -22.52 24.71 -4.53
C ARG A 61 -22.41 24.50 -3.03
N PHE A 62 -21.20 24.59 -2.48
CA PHE A 62 -20.98 24.55 -1.03
C PHE A 62 -21.69 25.72 -0.32
N GLU A 63 -21.55 26.94 -0.81
CA GLU A 63 -22.24 28.10 -0.23
C GLU A 63 -23.76 27.97 -0.36
N SER A 64 -24.30 27.54 -1.52
CA SER A 64 -25.74 27.27 -1.67
C SER A 64 -26.24 26.19 -0.71
N ALA A 65 -25.43 25.16 -0.42
CA ALA A 65 -25.82 24.10 0.52
C ALA A 65 -25.91 24.60 1.97
N LEU A 66 -25.15 25.65 2.30
CA LEU A 66 -25.11 26.30 3.62
C LEU A 66 -26.10 27.45 3.80
N GLU A 67 -26.77 27.88 2.73
CA GLU A 67 -27.76 28.94 2.80
C GLU A 67 -28.83 28.64 3.87
N GLY A 68 -29.07 29.62 4.75
CA GLY A 68 -30.00 29.48 5.89
C GLY A 68 -29.47 28.62 7.06
N ILE A 69 -28.25 28.09 7.00
CA ILE A 69 -27.65 27.28 8.07
C ILE A 69 -26.69 28.11 8.92
N LYS A 70 -26.95 28.19 10.23
CA LYS A 70 -25.99 28.75 11.20
C LYS A 70 -24.82 27.79 11.44
N VAL A 71 -23.67 28.06 10.83
CA VAL A 71 -22.46 27.24 10.97
C VAL A 71 -21.73 27.56 12.28
N ARG A 72 -21.54 26.54 13.13
CA ARG A 72 -20.74 26.66 14.37
C ARG A 72 -19.24 26.68 14.07
N LYS A 73 -18.44 27.37 14.92
CA LYS A 73 -16.98 27.50 14.76
C LYS A 73 -16.23 26.17 14.59
N ASN A 74 -16.67 25.12 15.26
CA ASN A 74 -16.09 23.78 15.19
C ASN A 74 -16.91 22.80 14.33
N ALA A 75 -17.68 23.32 13.36
CA ALA A 75 -18.44 22.50 12.43
C ALA A 75 -17.49 21.70 11.54
N VAL A 76 -17.91 20.48 11.21
CA VAL A 76 -17.38 19.77 10.06
C VAL A 76 -18.11 20.34 8.85
N LEU A 77 -17.38 20.98 7.95
CA LEU A 77 -17.90 21.65 6.77
C LEU A 77 -18.18 20.66 5.64
N ALA A 78 -17.30 19.67 5.47
CA ALA A 78 -17.44 18.64 4.46
C ALA A 78 -16.88 17.30 4.95
N HIS A 79 -17.31 16.23 4.30
CA HIS A 79 -16.67 14.93 4.32
C HIS A 79 -15.97 14.68 3.00
N GLU A 80 -14.73 14.20 3.05
CA GLU A 80 -14.04 13.62 1.89
C GLU A 80 -14.07 12.11 2.05
N ALA A 81 -14.81 11.44 1.16
CA ALA A 81 -14.80 9.99 1.05
C ALA A 81 -13.91 9.55 -0.11
N ILE A 82 -13.04 8.59 0.16
CA ILE A 82 -12.24 7.88 -0.85
C ILE A 82 -12.80 6.46 -0.92
N ILE A 83 -13.19 6.05 -2.12
CA ILE A 83 -13.71 4.70 -2.38
C ILE A 83 -12.87 4.07 -3.48
N THR A 84 -12.40 2.85 -3.23
CA THR A 84 -11.64 2.03 -4.17
C THR A 84 -11.80 0.56 -3.79
N GLY A 85 -10.94 -0.30 -4.31
CA GLY A 85 -10.78 -1.67 -3.87
C GLY A 85 -9.36 -2.14 -4.16
N SER A 86 -9.06 -3.40 -3.82
CA SER A 86 -7.76 -3.99 -4.17
C SER A 86 -7.46 -3.80 -5.66
N PRO A 87 -6.28 -3.23 -6.03
CA PRO A 87 -5.94 -2.94 -7.43
C PRO A 87 -6.10 -4.14 -8.36
N ASP A 88 -5.65 -5.32 -7.92
CA ASP A 88 -5.74 -6.57 -8.70
C ASP A 88 -7.16 -6.95 -9.09
N HIS A 89 -8.15 -6.67 -8.23
CA HIS A 89 -9.56 -6.95 -8.52
C HIS A 89 -10.20 -5.80 -9.30
N MET A 90 -9.91 -4.56 -8.92
CA MET A 90 -10.42 -3.37 -9.60
C MET A 90 -10.05 -3.36 -11.09
N ASN A 91 -8.80 -3.71 -11.42
CA ASN A 91 -8.29 -3.72 -12.78
C ASN A 91 -8.87 -4.86 -13.64
N LYS A 92 -9.46 -5.90 -13.02
CA LYS A 92 -10.18 -6.96 -13.73
C LYS A 92 -11.61 -6.57 -14.10
N LEU A 93 -12.19 -5.57 -13.42
CA LEU A 93 -13.50 -5.05 -13.78
C LEU A 93 -13.41 -4.27 -15.09
N THR A 94 -14.41 -4.45 -15.96
CA THR A 94 -14.56 -3.60 -17.15
C THR A 94 -14.77 -2.14 -16.75
N LYS A 95 -14.41 -1.19 -17.62
CA LYS A 95 -14.65 0.24 -17.38
C LYS A 95 -16.11 0.54 -17.01
N LYS A 96 -17.07 -0.13 -17.66
CA LYS A 96 -18.51 -0.02 -17.35
C LYS A 96 -18.83 -0.48 -15.92
N GLN A 97 -18.25 -1.60 -15.47
CA GLN A 97 -18.42 -2.09 -14.10
C GLN A 97 -17.75 -1.17 -13.07
N GLN A 98 -16.57 -0.62 -13.38
CA GLN A 98 -15.89 0.35 -12.52
C GLN A 98 -16.74 1.62 -12.35
N ILE A 99 -17.23 2.20 -13.45
CA ILE A 99 -18.13 3.36 -13.41
C ILE A 99 -19.40 3.04 -12.61
N ALA A 100 -19.99 1.86 -12.81
CA ALA A 100 -21.16 1.44 -12.06
C ALA A 100 -20.88 1.30 -10.55
N TYR A 101 -19.72 0.75 -10.16
CA TYR A 101 -19.29 0.67 -8.76
C TYR A 101 -19.16 2.05 -8.12
N PHE A 102 -18.49 2.99 -8.78
CA PHE A 102 -18.34 4.36 -8.29
C PHE A 102 -19.66 5.16 -8.30
N THR A 103 -20.58 4.82 -9.20
CA THR A 103 -21.92 5.43 -9.23
C THR A 103 -22.80 4.92 -8.09
N ASP A 104 -22.83 3.60 -7.85
CA ASP A 104 -23.54 2.99 -6.73
C ASP A 104 -22.98 3.49 -5.38
N ALA A 105 -21.65 3.68 -5.30
CA ALA A 105 -20.99 4.32 -4.18
C ALA A 105 -21.47 5.77 -3.94
N ALA A 106 -21.60 6.56 -5.01
CA ALA A 106 -22.16 7.92 -4.93
C ALA A 106 -23.58 7.93 -4.37
N HIS A 107 -24.45 7.04 -4.88
CA HIS A 107 -25.82 6.91 -4.41
C HIS A 107 -25.91 6.51 -2.94
N TRP A 108 -25.06 5.58 -2.50
CA TRP A 108 -24.96 5.20 -1.10
C TRP A 108 -24.51 6.38 -0.23
N LEU A 109 -23.50 7.15 -0.66
CA LEU A 109 -23.05 8.35 0.06
C LEU A 109 -24.13 9.43 0.14
N VAL A 110 -24.89 9.67 -0.94
CA VAL A 110 -26.02 10.62 -0.94
C VAL A 110 -27.05 10.20 0.09
N LYS A 111 -27.49 8.94 0.08
CA LYS A 111 -28.43 8.41 1.09
C LYS A 111 -27.89 8.57 2.52
N LEU A 112 -26.61 8.28 2.72
CA LEU A 112 -25.93 8.46 4.00
C LEU A 112 -25.88 9.93 4.46
N HIS A 113 -25.90 10.88 3.52
CA HIS A 113 -25.90 12.33 3.76
C HIS A 113 -27.30 12.93 3.56
N GLY A 114 -28.37 12.22 3.94
CA GLY A 114 -29.73 12.76 3.96
C GLY A 114 -30.49 12.71 2.63
N GLY A 115 -29.94 12.07 1.61
CA GLY A 115 -30.66 11.77 0.35
C GLY A 115 -30.68 12.89 -0.69
N ASP A 116 -30.17 14.08 -0.38
CA ASP A 116 -30.14 15.20 -1.33
C ASP A 116 -28.83 15.23 -2.12
N TYR A 117 -28.92 15.14 -3.44
CA TYR A 117 -27.77 15.27 -4.35
C TYR A 117 -27.13 16.66 -4.31
N LYS A 118 -27.82 17.69 -3.81
CA LYS A 118 -27.24 19.01 -3.53
C LYS A 118 -26.12 18.96 -2.51
N ASN A 119 -26.06 17.92 -1.69
CA ASN A 119 -24.97 17.73 -0.74
C ASN A 119 -23.66 17.25 -1.39
N ILE A 120 -23.67 16.78 -2.65
CA ILE A 120 -22.43 16.47 -3.38
C ILE A 120 -21.78 17.77 -3.85
N LEU A 121 -20.55 18.02 -3.42
CA LEU A 121 -19.73 19.16 -3.83
C LEU A 121 -18.81 18.81 -5.00
N CYS A 122 -18.24 17.60 -4.99
CA CYS A 122 -17.36 17.11 -6.03
C CYS A 122 -17.44 15.59 -6.07
N LEU A 123 -17.43 15.05 -7.29
CA LEU A 123 -17.26 13.62 -7.56
C LEU A 123 -16.22 13.52 -8.67
N SER A 124 -15.12 12.86 -8.37
CA SER A 124 -14.02 12.65 -9.30
C SER A 124 -13.55 11.20 -9.23
N ILE A 125 -13.44 10.53 -10.37
CA ILE A 125 -12.87 9.19 -10.49
C ILE A 125 -11.53 9.31 -11.17
N HIS A 126 -10.48 8.89 -10.48
CA HIS A 126 -9.11 8.92 -10.93
C HIS A 126 -8.69 7.56 -11.47
N TYR A 127 -8.12 7.54 -12.68
CA TYR A 127 -7.59 6.38 -13.39
C TYR A 127 -6.10 6.54 -13.72
N ASP A 128 -5.49 7.63 -13.30
CA ASP A 128 -4.12 8.05 -13.55
C ASP A 128 -3.16 7.73 -12.38
N GLU A 129 -3.58 6.86 -11.47
CA GLU A 129 -2.79 6.33 -10.37
C GLU A 129 -2.83 4.79 -10.36
N LEU A 130 -2.12 4.12 -9.43
CA LEU A 130 -1.96 2.65 -9.40
C LEU A 130 -3.28 1.86 -9.44
N GLY A 131 -4.34 2.41 -8.86
CA GLY A 131 -5.66 1.80 -8.85
C GLY A 131 -6.75 2.84 -9.00
N ALA A 132 -7.79 2.50 -9.76
CA ALA A 132 -8.94 3.38 -9.94
C ALA A 132 -9.61 3.67 -8.60
N HIS A 133 -9.88 4.95 -8.32
CA HIS A 133 -10.49 5.35 -7.07
C HIS A 133 -11.36 6.60 -7.24
N GLY A 134 -12.44 6.67 -6.48
CA GLY A 134 -13.37 7.78 -6.46
C GLY A 134 -13.16 8.66 -5.23
N HIS A 135 -13.08 9.97 -5.46
CA HIS A 135 -13.15 11.01 -4.43
C HIS A 135 -14.53 11.65 -4.43
N TYR A 136 -15.11 11.77 -3.24
CA TYR A 136 -16.43 12.34 -3.04
C TYR A 136 -16.37 13.38 -1.93
N LEU A 137 -16.64 14.64 -2.26
CA LEU A 137 -16.79 15.69 -1.28
C LEU A 137 -18.28 15.94 -1.03
N MET A 138 -18.69 15.82 0.23
CA MET A 138 -20.09 15.91 0.63
C MET A 138 -20.29 16.90 1.78
N VAL A 139 -21.34 17.70 1.74
CA VAL A 139 -21.80 18.47 2.91
C VAL A 139 -22.52 17.52 3.88
N PRO A 140 -22.14 17.46 5.17
CA PRO A 140 -22.80 16.61 6.16
C PRO A 140 -24.12 17.20 6.64
N LYS A 141 -25.03 17.52 5.72
CA LYS A 141 -26.34 18.14 6.00
C LYS A 141 -27.40 17.07 6.23
N ILE A 142 -27.95 17.03 7.44
CA ILE A 142 -29.08 16.19 7.84
C ILE A 142 -30.15 17.12 8.41
N GLU A 143 -31.39 17.03 7.92
CA GLU A 143 -32.53 17.84 8.41
C GLU A 143 -32.19 19.34 8.52
N SER A 144 -31.57 19.88 7.46
CA SER A 144 -31.15 21.29 7.37
C SER A 144 -30.08 21.75 8.37
N LYS A 145 -29.35 20.82 9.00
CA LYS A 145 -28.22 21.14 9.90
C LYS A 145 -26.97 20.37 9.52
N LEU A 146 -25.80 20.98 9.75
CA LEU A 146 -24.51 20.27 9.64
C LEU A 146 -24.36 19.29 10.81
N ASN A 147 -24.54 18.00 10.53
CA ASN A 147 -24.53 16.93 11.52
C ASN A 147 -23.62 15.76 11.13
N SER A 148 -22.31 16.02 11.07
CA SER A 148 -21.30 14.95 10.88
C SER A 148 -21.36 13.87 11.97
N ARG A 149 -21.77 14.22 13.20
CA ARG A 149 -21.87 13.26 14.31
C ARG A 149 -22.93 12.18 14.04
N ALA A 150 -24.08 12.53 13.46
CA ALA A 150 -25.11 11.55 13.10
C ALA A 150 -24.65 10.59 12.00
N ILE A 151 -23.78 11.05 11.10
CA ILE A 151 -23.35 10.26 9.94
C ILE A 151 -22.24 9.28 10.32
N ILE A 152 -21.11 9.79 10.83
CA ILE A 152 -19.87 9.02 11.03
C ILE A 152 -19.47 8.88 12.50
N GLY A 153 -20.29 9.37 13.44
CA GLY A 153 -20.00 9.34 14.87
C GLY A 153 -21.19 8.89 15.71
N GLY A 154 -21.33 9.48 16.89
CA GLY A 154 -22.47 9.23 17.78
C GLY A 154 -22.30 7.97 18.62
N ALA A 155 -22.19 6.81 17.98
CA ALA A 155 -22.04 5.51 18.62
C ALA A 155 -20.61 4.95 18.47
N ARG A 156 -20.15 4.20 19.48
CA ARG A 156 -18.90 3.43 19.38
C ARG A 156 -19.08 2.35 18.32
N GLY A 157 -18.24 2.36 17.29
CA GLY A 157 -18.31 1.36 16.21
C GLY A 157 -19.02 1.82 14.93
N ARG A 158 -19.59 3.04 14.89
CA ARG A 158 -20.29 3.57 13.70
C ARG A 158 -19.48 3.45 12.40
N LEU A 159 -18.18 3.75 12.45
CA LEU A 159 -17.31 3.59 11.27
C LEU A 159 -17.20 2.13 10.80
N SER A 160 -17.19 1.16 11.71
CA SER A 160 -17.15 -0.28 11.38
C SER A 160 -18.48 -0.78 10.80
N GLU A 161 -19.60 -0.21 11.27
CA GLU A 161 -20.92 -0.42 10.68
C GLU A 161 -20.96 0.12 9.25
N LEU A 162 -20.48 1.35 9.03
CA LEU A 162 -20.40 1.94 7.68
C LEU A 162 -19.56 1.09 6.71
N GLN A 163 -18.45 0.49 7.16
CA GLN A 163 -17.70 -0.46 6.34
C GLN A 163 -18.54 -1.69 5.95
N THR A 164 -19.40 -2.15 6.87
CA THR A 164 -20.30 -3.29 6.62
C THR A 164 -21.44 -2.89 5.69
N GLU A 165 -22.06 -1.74 5.91
CA GLU A 165 -23.11 -1.19 5.05
C GLU A 165 -22.61 -0.96 3.63
N PHE A 166 -21.42 -0.34 3.48
CA PHE A 166 -20.82 -0.12 2.17
C PHE A 166 -20.56 -1.45 1.44
N TYR A 167 -20.04 -2.46 2.15
CA TYR A 167 -19.86 -3.78 1.58
C TYR A 167 -21.18 -4.40 1.11
N GLU A 168 -22.18 -4.48 1.98
CA GLU A 168 -23.46 -5.14 1.65
C GLU A 168 -24.27 -4.40 0.59
N LYS A 169 -24.28 -3.06 0.62
CA LYS A 169 -25.09 -2.23 -0.28
C LYS A 169 -24.43 -1.96 -1.63
N VAL A 170 -23.10 -1.97 -1.70
CA VAL A 170 -22.35 -1.60 -2.90
C VAL A 170 -21.37 -2.70 -3.29
N ALA A 171 -20.34 -2.92 -2.48
CA ALA A 171 -19.13 -3.61 -2.95
C ALA A 171 -19.33 -5.10 -3.26
N LYS A 172 -20.24 -5.78 -2.55
CA LYS A 172 -20.56 -7.20 -2.74
C LYS A 172 -21.05 -7.52 -4.15
N LYS A 173 -21.85 -6.63 -4.76
CA LYS A 173 -22.34 -6.75 -6.14
C LYS A 173 -21.22 -6.81 -7.18
N TYR A 174 -20.07 -6.22 -6.87
CA TYR A 174 -18.90 -6.13 -7.76
C TYR A 174 -17.81 -7.16 -7.41
N GLY A 175 -18.12 -8.13 -6.56
CA GLY A 175 -17.20 -9.21 -6.19
C GLY A 175 -16.10 -8.79 -5.23
N PHE A 176 -16.22 -7.64 -4.56
CA PHE A 176 -15.33 -7.29 -3.46
C PHE A 176 -15.75 -7.99 -2.17
N THR A 177 -14.82 -8.12 -1.22
CA THR A 177 -15.05 -8.61 0.14
C THR A 177 -14.87 -7.49 1.16
N ARG A 178 -15.50 -7.62 2.32
CA ARG A 178 -15.36 -6.65 3.42
C ARG A 178 -13.94 -6.66 3.97
N GLY A 179 -13.41 -5.48 4.32
CA GLY A 179 -12.20 -5.37 5.12
C GLY A 179 -12.30 -6.12 6.47
N VAL A 180 -11.15 -6.46 7.06
CA VAL A 180 -11.10 -7.20 8.33
C VAL A 180 -11.73 -6.37 9.46
N LYS A 181 -12.75 -6.94 10.12
CA LYS A 181 -13.40 -6.38 11.31
C LYS A 181 -12.35 -6.24 12.43
N ASN A 182 -12.33 -5.09 13.11
CA ASN A 182 -11.37 -4.80 14.19
C ASN A 182 -9.89 -4.90 13.76
N SER A 183 -9.59 -4.60 12.50
CA SER A 183 -8.21 -4.52 12.01
C SER A 183 -7.38 -3.57 12.88
N LYS A 184 -6.16 -4.01 13.24
CA LYS A 184 -5.17 -3.19 13.94
C LYS A 184 -4.34 -2.32 12.98
N ALA A 185 -4.62 -2.38 11.68
CA ALA A 185 -3.92 -1.59 10.68
C ALA A 185 -4.16 -0.09 10.93
N THR A 186 -3.07 0.67 11.01
CA THR A 186 -3.11 2.12 11.06
C THR A 186 -3.08 2.68 9.65
N HIS A 187 -3.80 3.78 9.42
CA HIS A 187 -3.69 4.49 8.15
C HIS A 187 -2.29 5.09 8.03
N GLN A 188 -1.60 4.73 6.96
CA GLN A 188 -0.33 5.32 6.56
C GLN A 188 -0.59 6.31 5.44
N HIS A 189 0.06 7.47 5.50
CA HIS A 189 0.06 8.37 4.34
C HIS A 189 0.78 7.70 3.17
N TYR A 190 0.41 8.06 1.94
CA TYR A 190 0.99 7.43 0.74
C TYR A 190 2.53 7.55 0.69
N SER A 191 3.08 8.70 1.09
CA SER A 191 4.53 8.92 1.19
C SER A 191 5.19 7.95 2.18
N GLU A 192 4.58 7.74 3.35
CA GLU A 192 5.05 6.80 4.37
C GLU A 192 4.99 5.36 3.86
N PHE A 193 3.89 4.99 3.21
CA PHE A 193 3.74 3.67 2.60
C PHE A 193 4.78 3.41 1.51
N LYS A 194 5.07 4.42 0.67
CA LYS A 194 6.11 4.31 -0.36
C LYS A 194 7.49 4.08 0.25
N ASN A 195 7.84 4.83 1.30
CA ASN A 195 9.10 4.65 2.00
C ASN A 195 9.19 3.26 2.62
N LEU A 196 8.14 2.81 3.31
CA LEU A 196 8.10 1.48 3.91
C LEU A 196 8.25 0.36 2.86
N LYS A 197 7.67 0.52 1.68
CA LYS A 197 7.81 -0.44 0.57
C LYS A 197 9.25 -0.48 0.04
N ASN A 198 9.91 0.67 -0.05
CA ASN A 198 11.31 0.76 -0.45
C ASN A 198 12.21 0.08 0.60
N ASP A 199 12.01 0.41 1.89
CA ASP A 199 12.76 -0.19 3.00
C ASP A 199 12.60 -1.71 3.02
N LEU A 200 11.38 -2.21 2.81
CA LEU A 200 11.10 -3.64 2.73
C LEU A 200 11.82 -4.30 1.56
N SER A 201 11.93 -3.63 0.41
CA SER A 201 12.67 -4.15 -0.74
C SER A 201 14.17 -4.24 -0.45
N GLU A 202 14.73 -3.24 0.24
CA GLU A 202 16.14 -3.23 0.62
C GLU A 202 16.45 -4.32 1.64
N VAL A 203 15.60 -4.50 2.65
CA VAL A 203 15.72 -5.57 3.65
C VAL A 203 15.63 -6.94 3.01
N LYS A 204 14.72 -7.15 2.04
CA LYS A 204 14.61 -8.41 1.31
C LYS A 204 15.89 -8.72 0.52
N ASN A 205 16.43 -7.73 -0.19
CA ASN A 205 17.67 -7.91 -0.94
C ASN A 205 18.85 -8.23 -0.01
N LYS A 206 18.98 -7.52 1.10
CA LYS A 206 20.00 -7.80 2.13
C LYS A 206 19.86 -9.21 2.70
N LEU A 207 18.63 -9.63 3.04
CA LEU A 207 18.35 -10.98 3.55
C LEU A 207 18.77 -12.06 2.55
N GLU A 208 18.49 -11.85 1.26
CA GLU A 208 18.85 -12.79 0.19
C GLU A 208 20.37 -12.89 0.02
N GLN A 209 21.06 -11.76 0.07
CA GLN A 209 22.52 -11.71 0.02
C GLN A 209 23.17 -12.39 1.22
N THR A 210 22.70 -12.10 2.44
CA THR A 210 23.17 -12.78 3.65
C THR A 210 22.94 -14.29 3.60
N LYS A 211 21.84 -14.77 3.02
CA LYS A 211 21.61 -16.21 2.81
C LYS A 211 22.66 -16.84 1.89
N ILE A 212 23.04 -16.15 0.82
CA ILE A 212 24.08 -16.61 -0.12
C ILE A 212 25.45 -16.65 0.57
N GLU A 213 25.79 -15.60 1.33
CA GLU A 213 27.03 -15.53 2.10
C GLU A 213 27.11 -16.63 3.15
N TYR A 214 26.02 -16.87 3.88
CA TYR A 214 25.91 -17.94 4.87
C TYR A 214 26.15 -19.32 4.25
N LYS A 215 25.52 -19.60 3.10
CA LYS A 215 25.72 -20.86 2.36
C LYS A 215 27.17 -21.03 1.91
N THR A 216 27.79 -19.93 1.47
CA THR A 216 29.20 -19.92 1.07
C THR A 216 30.13 -20.18 2.26
N ALA A 217 29.86 -19.57 3.42
CA ALA A 217 30.60 -19.80 4.65
C ALA A 217 30.47 -21.25 5.14
N LEU A 218 29.28 -21.84 5.08
CA LEU A 218 29.06 -23.26 5.40
C LEU A 218 29.91 -24.18 4.52
N ASN A 219 29.96 -23.92 3.22
CA ASN A 219 30.79 -24.72 2.31
C ASN A 219 32.29 -24.62 2.66
N ARG A 220 32.77 -23.40 2.98
CA ARG A 220 34.16 -23.18 3.42
C ARG A 220 34.47 -23.86 4.75
N LEU A 221 33.52 -23.86 5.68
CA LEU A 221 33.67 -24.53 6.97
C LEU A 221 33.76 -26.04 6.78
N SER A 222 32.91 -26.61 5.93
CA SER A 222 32.94 -28.03 5.58
C SER A 222 34.26 -28.44 4.93
N SER A 223 34.81 -27.63 4.01
CA SER A 223 36.09 -27.94 3.38
C SER A 223 37.25 -27.84 4.39
N ALA A 224 37.27 -26.81 5.24
CA ALA A 224 38.26 -26.67 6.30
C ALA A 224 38.21 -27.84 7.30
N GLN A 225 37.02 -28.31 7.66
CA GLN A 225 36.84 -29.49 8.52
C GLN A 225 37.42 -30.76 7.88
N GLN A 226 37.22 -30.96 6.58
CA GLN A 226 37.83 -32.09 5.85
C GLN A 226 39.36 -31.99 5.83
N SER A 227 39.91 -30.81 5.54
CA SER A 227 41.36 -30.59 5.58
C SER A 227 41.95 -30.83 6.97
N LEU A 228 41.27 -30.36 8.03
CA LEU A 228 41.70 -30.59 9.41
C LEU A 228 41.69 -32.09 9.77
N LEU A 229 40.68 -32.83 9.31
CA LEU A 229 40.60 -34.28 9.52
C LEU A 229 41.76 -35.01 8.83
N PHE A 230 42.10 -34.60 7.61
CA PHE A 230 43.25 -35.13 6.88
C PHE A 230 44.56 -34.87 7.62
N ILE A 231 44.81 -33.62 8.04
CA ILE A 231 46.01 -33.25 8.79
C ILE A 231 46.11 -34.02 10.11
N LYS A 232 44.99 -34.19 10.85
CA LYS A 232 44.97 -34.99 12.08
C LYS A 232 45.37 -36.45 11.84
N LYS A 233 44.97 -37.05 10.71
CA LYS A 233 45.36 -38.42 10.34
C LYS A 233 46.86 -38.51 10.05
N GLU A 234 47.38 -37.61 9.21
CA GLU A 234 48.83 -37.55 8.89
C GLU A 234 49.68 -37.35 10.13
N LEU A 235 49.28 -36.45 11.04
CA LEU A 235 50.03 -36.17 12.26
C LEU A 235 50.04 -37.37 13.23
N LYS A 236 48.96 -38.16 13.27
CA LYS A 236 48.91 -39.42 14.04
C LYS A 236 49.88 -40.46 13.45
N LEU A 237 49.95 -40.58 12.12
CA LEU A 237 50.86 -41.48 11.43
C LEU A 237 52.33 -41.08 11.64
N ALA A 238 52.64 -39.79 11.56
CA ALA A 238 53.99 -39.26 11.80
C ALA A 238 54.48 -39.54 13.23
N LYS A 239 53.60 -39.48 14.24
CA LYS A 239 53.94 -39.80 15.64
C LYS A 239 54.26 -41.28 15.87
N THR A 240 53.77 -42.18 15.02
CA THR A 240 54.04 -43.63 15.10
C THR A 240 55.27 -44.06 14.33
N LEU A 241 55.77 -43.23 13.41
CA LEU A 241 56.96 -43.51 12.59
C LEU A 241 58.23 -43.02 13.30
N GLY A 242 59.31 -43.80 13.26
CA GLY A 242 60.61 -43.40 13.79
C GLY A 242 61.27 -42.29 12.97
N VAL A 243 62.19 -41.54 13.58
CA VAL A 243 62.88 -40.38 12.98
C VAL A 243 63.57 -40.72 11.63
N SER A 244 64.02 -41.96 11.45
CA SER A 244 64.61 -42.48 10.22
C SER A 244 63.63 -42.59 9.05
N ASP A 245 62.38 -43.01 9.31
CA ASP A 245 61.37 -43.19 8.27
C ASP A 245 60.78 -41.85 7.81
N LEU A 246 60.64 -40.90 8.73
CA LEU A 246 60.27 -39.52 8.41
C LEU A 246 61.28 -38.84 7.48
N ARG A 247 62.58 -39.00 7.74
CA ARG A 247 63.65 -38.46 6.86
C ARG A 247 63.60 -39.04 5.44
N ARG A 248 63.29 -40.33 5.29
CA ARG A 248 63.15 -40.97 3.97
C ARG A 248 61.94 -40.44 3.19
N LYS A 249 60.82 -40.19 3.87
CA LYS A 249 59.58 -39.68 3.26
C LYS A 249 59.74 -38.22 2.82
N ILE A 250 60.43 -37.39 3.62
CA ILE A 250 60.77 -36.00 3.25
C ILE A 250 61.63 -35.97 2.00
N ALA A 251 62.70 -36.76 1.95
CA ALA A 251 63.59 -36.83 0.78
C ALA A 251 62.86 -37.26 -0.51
N LEU A 252 61.83 -38.08 -0.40
CA LEU A 252 61.00 -38.53 -1.53
C LEU A 252 60.03 -37.43 -2.02
N LEU A 253 59.47 -36.65 -1.09
CA LEU A 253 58.58 -35.53 -1.41
C LEU A 253 59.35 -34.37 -2.05
N GLU A 254 60.53 -34.02 -1.52
CA GLU A 254 61.39 -32.96 -2.07
C GLU A 254 61.81 -33.25 -3.51
N LYS A 255 62.14 -34.52 -3.82
CA LYS A 255 62.47 -34.98 -5.17
C LYS A 255 61.30 -34.82 -6.15
N ASN A 256 60.07 -35.04 -5.69
CA ASN A 256 58.86 -34.91 -6.50
C ASN A 256 58.41 -33.45 -6.70
N THR A 257 58.73 -32.54 -5.76
CA THR A 257 58.47 -31.10 -5.91
C THR A 257 59.50 -30.39 -6.79
N MET A 258 60.77 -30.79 -6.76
CA MET A 258 61.82 -30.21 -7.62
C MET A 258 61.57 -30.46 -9.12
N PHE A 259 60.86 -31.52 -9.51
CA PHE A 259 60.52 -31.80 -10.91
C PHE A 259 59.35 -30.96 -11.47
N LYS A 260 58.66 -30.15 -10.64
CA LYS A 260 57.50 -29.34 -11.09
C LYS A 260 57.77 -27.84 -11.23
N VAL A 261 58.96 -27.36 -10.87
CA VAL A 261 59.36 -25.95 -11.00
C VAL A 261 60.57 -25.85 -11.93
N THR A 262 60.35 -26.04 -13.23
CA THR A 262 61.26 -25.50 -14.26
C THR A 262 60.64 -24.21 -14.81
N PRO A 263 61.39 -23.09 -14.87
CA PRO A 263 60.85 -21.86 -15.44
C PRO A 263 60.70 -22.04 -16.95
N ARG A 264 59.50 -21.76 -17.48
CA ARG A 264 59.33 -21.54 -18.92
C ARG A 264 60.03 -20.23 -19.27
N ILE A 265 61.18 -20.33 -19.94
CA ILE A 265 61.80 -19.26 -20.73
C ILE A 265 60.93 -19.05 -21.98
#